data_AF-A0A832NFZ1-F1
#
_entry.id   AF-A0A832NFZ1-F1
#
_cell.length_a   1.000
_cell.length_b   1.000
_cell.length_c   1.000
_cell.angle_alpha   90.00
_cell.angle_beta   90.00
_cell.angle_gamma   90.00
#
_symmetry.space_group_name_H-M   'P 1'
#
loop_
_entity.id
_entity.type
_entity.pdbx_description
1 polymer ?
#
loop_
_entity_poly.entity_id
_entity_poly.type
_entity_poly.pdbx_seq_one_letter_code
_entity_poly.pdbx_strand_id
1 'polypeptide(L)'
;MFIKLNMVFAEMLSEIHEYNNRIKNTGYYLKPIHMSTRRLLDGTILKYYYYGRYWYRVERSGSRRVRWVYLGREKPSPALPDPPRNPLEGVVVKKYDNRVEIEFSSEEVLREVYERLSKYEKRS
;
A
#
# COMPACT_ATOMS: atom_id res chain seq x y z
N MET A 1 5.90 5.79 16.38
CA MET A 1 4.88 5.05 15.61
C MET A 1 5.19 5.00 14.11
N PHE A 2 5.31 6.13 13.41
CA PHE A 2 5.54 6.17 11.96
C PHE A 2 6.77 5.38 11.46
N ILE A 3 7.91 5.48 12.16
CA ILE A 3 9.12 4.71 11.81
C ILE A 3 8.88 3.19 11.88
N LYS A 4 8.09 2.73 12.85
CA LYS A 4 7.78 1.30 13.02
C LYS A 4 6.78 0.80 11.96
N LEU A 5 5.86 1.65 11.50
CA LEU A 5 5.00 1.32 10.34
C LEU A 5 5.82 1.08 9.07
N ASN A 6 6.93 1.81 8.88
CA ASN A 6 7.83 1.55 7.75
C ASN A 6 8.48 0.16 7.81
N MET A 7 8.74 -0.37 9.02
CA MET A 7 9.28 -1.73 9.17
C MET A 7 8.25 -2.77 8.74
N VAL A 8 7.01 -2.65 9.25
CA VAL A 8 5.89 -3.52 8.85
C VAL A 8 5.64 -3.43 7.33
N PHE A 9 5.73 -2.22 6.77
CA PHE A 9 5.60 -2.01 5.34
C PHE A 9 6.72 -2.67 4.53
N ALA A 10 7.97 -2.60 5.02
CA ALA A 10 9.13 -3.20 4.34
C ALA A 10 9.02 -4.73 4.24
N GLU A 11 8.57 -5.40 5.30
CA GLU A 11 8.32 -6.85 5.30
C GLU A 11 7.26 -7.24 4.27
N MET A 12 6.15 -6.51 4.24
CA MET A 12 5.09 -6.76 3.25
C MET A 12 5.57 -6.46 1.81
N LEU A 13 6.43 -5.46 1.61
CA LEU A 13 6.92 -5.12 0.28
C LEU A 13 7.65 -6.30 -0.36
N SER A 14 8.47 -7.04 0.38
CA SER A 14 9.12 -8.27 -0.15
C SER A 14 8.10 -9.29 -0.65
N GLU A 15 7.05 -9.58 0.12
CA GLU A 15 6.00 -10.53 -0.28
C GLU A 15 5.25 -10.05 -1.53
N ILE A 16 4.96 -8.75 -1.63
CA ILE A 16 4.32 -8.15 -2.80
C ILE A 16 5.23 -8.22 -4.03
N HIS A 17 6.54 -7.99 -3.86
CA HIS A 17 7.50 -8.12 -4.95
C HIS A 17 7.59 -9.56 -5.46
N GLU A 18 7.67 -10.54 -4.56
CA GLU A 18 7.63 -11.96 -4.90
C GLU A 18 6.32 -12.35 -5.60
N TYR A 19 5.18 -11.86 -5.10
CA TYR A 19 3.88 -12.05 -5.73
C TYR A 19 3.86 -11.48 -7.16
N ASN A 20 4.24 -10.22 -7.35
CA ASN A 20 4.28 -9.58 -8.67
C ASN A 20 5.25 -10.28 -9.63
N ASN A 21 6.37 -10.81 -9.13
CA ASN A 21 7.29 -11.62 -9.93
C ASN A 21 6.64 -12.93 -10.43
N ARG A 22 5.81 -13.58 -9.61
CA ARG A 22 5.05 -14.78 -10.01
C ARG A 22 4.01 -14.47 -11.08
N ILE A 23 3.34 -13.30 -11.00
CA ILE A 23 2.27 -12.93 -11.93
C ILE A 23 2.72 -12.04 -13.10
N LYS A 24 4.02 -11.76 -13.26
CA LYS A 24 4.55 -10.77 -14.21
C LYS A 24 4.12 -10.96 -15.68
N ASN A 25 3.85 -12.20 -16.08
CA ASN A 25 3.44 -12.54 -17.46
C ASN A 25 1.93 -12.36 -17.71
N THR A 26 1.15 -12.06 -16.67
CA THR A 26 -0.32 -11.89 -16.77
C THR A 26 -0.72 -10.48 -17.20
N GLY A 27 0.21 -9.53 -17.17
CA GLY A 27 -0.08 -8.11 -17.40
C GLY A 27 -0.74 -7.40 -16.22
N TYR A 28 -0.99 -8.10 -15.10
CA TYR A 28 -1.49 -7.50 -13.86
C TYR A 28 -0.36 -7.19 -12.89
N TYR A 29 -0.61 -6.21 -12.02
CA TYR A 29 0.32 -5.80 -10.98
C TYR A 29 -0.46 -5.35 -9.74
N LEU A 30 0.04 -5.74 -8.57
CA LEU A 30 -0.52 -5.36 -7.28
C LEU A 30 0.34 -4.28 -6.63
N LYS A 31 -0.29 -3.16 -6.27
CA LYS A 31 0.33 -2.08 -5.51
C LYS A 31 -0.22 -2.07 -4.07
N PRO A 32 0.63 -2.03 -3.04
CA PRO A 32 0.18 -2.09 -1.65
C PRO A 32 -0.24 -0.72 -1.08
N ILE A 33 -0.06 0.35 -1.86
CA ILE A 33 -0.25 1.73 -1.42
C ILE A 33 -0.74 2.63 -2.55
N HIS A 34 -1.77 3.43 -2.28
CA HIS A 34 -2.17 4.54 -3.13
C HIS A 34 -1.72 5.85 -2.47
N MET A 35 -1.11 6.75 -3.24
CA MET A 35 -0.62 8.04 -2.75
C MET A 35 -1.32 9.17 -3.49
N SER A 36 -1.85 10.13 -2.74
CA SER A 36 -2.44 11.36 -3.30
C SER A 36 -1.91 12.58 -2.56
N THR A 37 -1.98 13.74 -3.21
CA THR A 37 -1.52 15.01 -2.64
C THR A 37 -2.59 16.07 -2.84
N ARG A 38 -2.83 16.87 -1.81
CA ARG A 38 -3.73 18.03 -1.83
C ARG A 38 -2.98 19.26 -1.35
N ARG A 39 -3.08 20.38 -2.07
CA ARG A 39 -2.63 21.69 -1.59
C ARG A 39 -3.78 22.36 -0.85
N LEU A 40 -3.52 22.81 0.38
CA LEU A 40 -4.46 23.55 1.21
C LEU A 40 -4.41 25.06 0.88
N LEU A 41 -5.37 25.83 1.39
CA LEU A 41 -5.51 27.27 1.09
C LEU A 41 -4.31 28.10 1.59
N ASP A 42 -3.68 27.66 2.67
CA ASP A 42 -2.47 28.26 3.26
C ASP A 42 -1.17 27.87 2.53
N GLY A 43 -1.26 27.08 1.45
CA GLY A 43 -0.11 26.59 0.68
C GLY A 43 0.46 25.25 1.16
N THR A 44 -0.02 24.72 2.30
CA THR A 44 0.44 23.46 2.89
C THR A 44 0.18 22.28 1.95
N ILE A 45 1.15 21.38 1.81
CA ILE A 45 1.01 20.15 0.99
C ILE A 45 0.66 18.99 1.91
N LEU A 46 -0.58 18.53 1.81
CA LEU A 46 -1.08 17.35 2.50
C LEU A 46 -0.90 16.11 1.62
N LYS A 47 -0.12 15.14 2.11
CA LYS A 47 0.10 13.85 1.45
C LYS A 47 -0.70 12.77 2.15
N TYR A 48 -1.45 12.00 1.37
CA TYR A 48 -2.19 10.83 1.85
C TYR A 48 -1.52 9.56 1.36
N TYR A 49 -1.40 8.59 2.25
CA TYR A 49 -0.90 7.25 1.99
C TYR A 49 -1.97 6.26 2.42
N TYR A 50 -2.69 5.71 1.45
CA TYR A 50 -3.74 4.72 1.68
C TYR A 50 -3.13 3.33 1.49
N TYR A 51 -3.03 2.58 2.58
CA TYR A 51 -2.52 1.21 2.55
C TYR A 51 -3.66 0.25 2.23
N GLY A 52 -3.43 -0.62 1.26
CA GLY A 52 -4.43 -1.56 0.78
C GLY A 52 -3.95 -2.39 -0.40
N ARG A 53 -4.87 -2.91 -1.20
CA ARG A 53 -4.57 -3.71 -2.40
C ARG A 53 -5.14 -2.99 -3.61
N TYR A 54 -4.27 -2.49 -4.47
CA TYR A 54 -4.65 -1.72 -5.65
C TYR A 54 -4.14 -2.42 -6.90
N TRP A 55 -5.07 -2.88 -7.73
CA TRP A 55 -4.76 -3.62 -8.94
C TRP A 55 -4.56 -2.70 -10.13
N TYR A 56 -3.53 -3.00 -10.91
CA TYR A 56 -3.22 -2.31 -12.14
C TYR A 56 -3.03 -3.30 -13.28
N ARG A 57 -3.44 -2.90 -14.49
CA ARG A 57 -3.03 -3.53 -15.74
C ARG A 57 -1.86 -2.74 -16.33
N VAL A 58 -0.81 -3.44 -16.71
CA VAL A 58 0.34 -2.89 -17.40
C VAL A 58 0.16 -3.15 -18.90
N GLU A 59 -0.20 -2.11 -19.63
CA GLU A 59 -0.29 -2.13 -21.08
C GLU A 59 1.01 -1.63 -21.70
N ARG A 60 1.56 -2.37 -22.66
CA ARG A 60 2.69 -1.92 -23.46
C ARG A 60 2.17 -1.58 -24.84
N SER A 61 2.20 -0.31 -25.23
CA SER A 61 1.86 0.13 -26.58
C SER A 61 3.13 0.55 -27.33
N GLY A 62 3.39 -0.11 -28.47
CA GLY A 62 4.56 0.18 -29.31
C GLY A 62 5.90 0.05 -28.57
N SER A 63 6.95 0.64 -29.14
CA SER A 63 8.34 0.34 -28.75
C SER A 63 8.80 0.89 -27.39
N ARG A 64 8.08 1.81 -26.71
CA ARG A 64 8.58 2.39 -25.43
C ARG A 64 7.54 2.86 -24.39
N ARG A 65 6.23 2.88 -24.66
CA ARG A 65 5.28 3.46 -23.70
C ARG A 65 4.59 2.39 -22.85
N VAL A 66 4.89 2.40 -21.55
CA VAL A 66 4.17 1.62 -20.55
C VAL A 66 3.02 2.47 -20.00
N ARG A 67 1.79 1.96 -20.11
CA ARG A 67 0.60 2.55 -19.50
C ARG A 67 0.15 1.68 -18.34
N TRP A 68 -0.11 2.32 -17.20
CA TRP A 68 -0.67 1.68 -16.01
C TRP A 68 -2.14 2.05 -15.92
N VAL A 69 -3.03 1.08 -16.01
CA VAL A 69 -4.48 1.25 -15.91
C VAL A 69 -4.94 0.74 -14.56
N TYR A 70 -5.51 1.61 -13.72
CA TYR A 70 -6.05 1.21 -12.42
C TYR A 70 -7.34 0.39 -12.62
N LEU A 71 -7.42 -0.76 -11.93
CA LEU A 71 -8.53 -1.71 -12.04
C LEU A 71 -9.42 -1.75 -10.80
N GLY A 72 -9.04 -1.10 -9.71
CA GLY A 72 -9.76 -1.14 -8.45
C GLY A 72 -9.03 -1.95 -7.37
N ARG A 73 -9.78 -2.35 -6.34
CA ARG A 73 -9.27 -3.08 -5.16
C ARG A 73 -9.51 -4.59 -5.22
N GLU A 74 -10.41 -5.03 -6.10
CA GLU A 74 -10.77 -6.44 -6.24
C GLU A 74 -9.82 -7.18 -7.18
N LYS A 75 -9.61 -8.48 -6.91
CA LYS A 75 -8.75 -9.34 -7.73
C LYS A 75 -9.31 -9.40 -9.16
N PRO A 76 -8.56 -8.98 -10.18
CA PRO A 76 -9.11 -8.74 -11.52
C PRO A 76 -9.35 -10.02 -12.34
N SER A 77 -8.85 -11.17 -11.87
CA SER A 77 -9.07 -12.46 -12.51
C SER A 77 -8.99 -13.60 -11.47
N PRO A 78 -9.91 -14.59 -11.53
CA PRO A 78 -9.88 -15.75 -10.65
C PRO A 78 -8.66 -16.67 -10.91
N ALA A 79 -8.05 -16.60 -12.10
CA ALA A 79 -6.87 -17.37 -12.46
C ALA A 79 -5.59 -16.87 -11.77
N LEU A 80 -5.61 -15.67 -11.19
CA LEU A 80 -4.48 -15.16 -10.40
C LEU A 80 -4.44 -15.85 -9.03
N PRO A 81 -3.24 -16.22 -8.55
CA PRO A 81 -3.07 -16.70 -7.18
C PRO A 81 -3.55 -15.62 -6.20
N ASP A 82 -3.92 -16.02 -4.99
CA ASP A 82 -4.35 -15.04 -4.00
C ASP A 82 -3.19 -14.11 -3.59
N PRO A 83 -3.45 -12.79 -3.51
CA PRO A 83 -2.43 -11.84 -3.13
C PRO A 83 -2.02 -12.06 -1.67
N PRO A 84 -0.77 -11.72 -1.30
CA PRO A 84 -0.36 -11.76 0.10
C PRO A 84 -1.25 -10.82 0.94
N ARG A 85 -1.35 -11.14 2.24
CA ARG A 85 -2.10 -10.31 3.18
C ARG A 85 -1.39 -8.96 3.35
N ASN A 86 -2.13 -7.86 3.33
CA ASN A 86 -1.61 -6.56 3.69
C ASN A 86 -1.99 -6.24 5.14
N PRO A 87 -1.05 -6.30 6.11
CA PRO A 87 -1.36 -6.04 7.52
C PRO A 87 -1.65 -4.57 7.83
N LEU A 88 -1.41 -3.67 6.88
CA LEU A 88 -1.72 -2.26 6.96
C LEU A 88 -2.97 -1.92 6.13
N GLU A 89 -3.69 -2.91 5.59
CA GLU A 89 -4.90 -2.65 4.82
C GLU A 89 -5.95 -1.90 5.67
N GLY A 90 -6.41 -0.76 5.14
CA GLY A 90 -7.33 0.11 5.88
C GLY A 90 -6.63 1.17 6.74
N VAL A 91 -5.30 1.21 6.77
CA VAL A 91 -4.53 2.31 7.38
C VAL A 91 -4.40 3.46 6.40
N VAL A 92 -4.67 4.68 6.87
CA VAL A 92 -4.42 5.93 6.14
C VAL A 92 -3.44 6.77 6.91
N VAL A 93 -2.32 7.12 6.29
CA VAL A 93 -1.36 8.08 6.87
C VAL A 93 -1.51 9.41 6.16
N LYS A 94 -1.70 10.47 6.93
CA LYS A 94 -1.68 11.86 6.48
C LYS A 94 -0.39 12.50 6.95
N LYS A 95 0.37 13.08 6.02
CA LYS A 95 1.60 13.82 6.32
C LYS A 95 1.50 15.23 5.77
N TYR A 96 1.67 16.21 6.63
CA TYR A 96 1.71 17.62 6.29
C TYR A 96 2.62 18.34 7.30
N ASP A 97 3.40 19.30 6.82
CA ASP A 97 4.46 19.97 7.58
C ASP A 97 5.34 18.94 8.33
N ASN A 98 5.37 19.04 9.65
CA ASN A 98 6.07 18.12 10.57
C ASN A 98 5.10 17.21 11.34
N ARG A 99 3.83 17.12 10.92
CA ARG A 99 2.80 16.30 11.56
C ARG A 99 2.52 15.04 10.76
N VAL A 100 2.18 13.99 11.50
CA VAL A 100 1.74 12.71 10.96
C VAL A 100 0.49 12.30 11.71
N GLU A 101 -0.62 12.17 10.98
CA GLU A 101 -1.86 11.59 11.50
C GLU A 101 -2.05 10.21 10.88
N ILE A 102 -2.56 9.28 11.69
CA ILE A 102 -2.75 7.89 11.29
C ILE A 102 -4.18 7.52 11.64
N GLU A 103 -4.93 7.14 10.62
CA GLU A 103 -6.33 6.72 10.72
C GLU A 103 -6.42 5.23 10.39
N PHE A 104 -7.30 4.55 11.09
CA PHE A 104 -7.57 3.13 10.91
C PHE A 104 -9.03 2.98 10.49
N SER A 105 -9.31 2.14 9.49
CA SER A 105 -10.67 1.94 8.99
C SER A 105 -11.60 1.25 9.99
N SER A 106 -11.05 0.54 10.97
CA SER A 106 -11.81 -0.12 12.04
C SER A 106 -10.95 -0.39 13.28
N GLU A 107 -11.58 -0.76 14.38
CA GLU A 107 -10.89 -1.11 15.63
C GLU A 107 -10.08 -2.40 15.49
N GLU A 108 -10.53 -3.35 14.68
CA GLU A 108 -9.80 -4.60 14.40
C GLU A 108 -8.47 -4.32 13.71
N VAL A 109 -8.48 -3.41 12.71
CA VAL A 109 -7.26 -2.99 12.00
C VAL A 109 -6.29 -2.30 12.97
N LEU A 110 -6.81 -1.43 13.84
CA LEU A 110 -6.02 -0.81 14.90
C LEU A 110 -5.34 -1.86 15.78
N ARG A 111 -6.10 -2.83 16.30
CA ARG A 111 -5.58 -3.90 17.17
C ARG A 111 -4.51 -4.73 16.48
N GLU A 112 -4.75 -5.19 15.25
CA GLU A 112 -3.76 -5.98 14.50
C GLU A 112 -2.45 -5.20 14.30
N VAL A 113 -2.54 -3.93 13.91
CA VAL A 113 -1.35 -3.10 13.71
C VAL A 113 -0.58 -2.94 15.03
N TYR A 114 -1.27 -2.65 16.13
CA TYR A 114 -0.62 -2.52 17.45
C TYR A 114 0.05 -3.81 17.91
N GLU A 115 -0.61 -4.97 17.75
CA GLU A 115 -0.03 -6.27 18.08
C GLU A 115 1.26 -6.52 17.30
N ARG A 116 1.28 -6.21 16.00
CA ARG A 116 2.49 -6.34 15.17
C ARG A 116 3.58 -5.38 15.63
N LEU A 117 3.24 -4.13 15.91
CA LEU A 117 4.19 -3.13 16.39
C LEU A 117 4.81 -3.52 17.73
N SER A 118 4.07 -4.18 18.62
CA SER A 118 4.58 -4.64 19.93
C SER A 118 5.73 -5.67 19.79
N LYS A 119 5.76 -6.45 18.70
CA LYS A 119 6.84 -7.41 18.42
C LYS A 119 8.18 -6.70 18.17
N TYR A 120 8.14 -5.47 17.67
CA TYR A 120 9.31 -4.64 17.44
C TYR A 120 9.75 -3.86 18.69
N GLU A 121 8.93 -3.79 19.73
CA GLU A 121 9.32 -3.21 21.04
C GLU A 121 10.10 -4.19 21.90
N LYS A 122 9.86 -5.49 21.76
CA LYS A 122 10.57 -6.53 22.51
C LYS A 122 11.95 -6.87 21.95
N ARG A 123 12.34 -6.26 20.83
CA ARG A 123 13.63 -6.50 20.13
C ARG A 123 14.62 -5.34 20.22
N SER A 124 14.23 -4.23 20.86
CA SER A 124 15.06 -3.03 21.10
C SER A 124 15.36 -2.88 22.57
#